data_AF-A0A927UWB3-F1
#
_entry.id   AF-A0A927UWB3-F1
#
_cell.length_a   1.000
_cell.length_b   1.000
_cell.length_c   1.000
_cell.angle_alpha   90.00
_cell.angle_beta   90.00
_cell.angle_gamma   90.00
#
_symmetry.space_group_name_H-M   'P 1'
#
loop_
_entity.id
_entity.type
_entity.pdbx_description
1 polymer ?
#
loop_
_entity_poly.entity_id
_entity_poly.type
_entity_poly.pdbx_seq_one_letter_code
_entity_poly.pdbx_strand_id
1 'polypeptide(L)' 'MENNEIKYYQPRFAKWIASKKWDAIVERLSDTSINIITRVMNAKKDGDCNWLVWRQCDNVLDSIKRIASQIK' A
#
# COMPACT_ATOMS: atom_id res chain seq x y z
N MET A 1 21.57 -6.06 -8.53
CA MET A 1 20.56 -5.13 -8.01
C MET A 1 19.74 -5.90 -7.00
N GLU A 2 19.96 -5.69 -5.71
CA GLU A 2 18.98 -6.15 -4.72
C GLU A 2 17.79 -5.20 -4.83
N ASN A 3 16.74 -5.63 -5.55
CA ASN A 3 15.45 -5.00 -5.36
C ASN A 3 15.12 -5.17 -3.87
N ASN A 4 14.85 -4.05 -3.19
CA ASN A 4 14.44 -3.98 -1.78
C ASN A 4 13.07 -3.28 -1.69
N GLU A 5 12.21 -3.57 -2.67
CA GLU A 5 10.85 -3.04 -2.80
C GLU A 5 10.02 -3.39 -1.55
N ILE A 6 10.11 -4.63 -1.06
CA ILE A 6 9.43 -5.05 0.17
C ILE A 6 9.86 -4.20 1.36
N LYS A 7 11.17 -4.02 1.55
CA LYS A 7 11.72 -3.23 2.66
C LYS A 7 11.32 -1.76 2.56
N TYR A 8 11.03 -1.28 1.36
CA TYR A 8 10.55 0.08 1.14
C TYR A 8 9.04 0.21 1.39
N TYR A 9 8.21 -0.63 0.77
CA TYR A 9 6.76 -0.43 0.75
C TYR A 9 6.02 -1.04 1.94
N GLN A 10 6.41 -2.21 2.44
CA GLN A 10 5.68 -2.85 3.55
C GLN A 10 5.64 -1.98 4.80
N PRO A 11 6.74 -1.37 5.28
CA PRO A 11 6.68 -0.51 6.47
C PRO A 11 5.76 0.70 6.26
N ARG A 12 5.68 1.23 5.04
CA ARG A 12 4.84 2.37 4.70
C ARG A 12 3.36 2.00 4.72
N PHE A 13 2.99 0.87 4.12
CA PHE A 13 1.62 0.37 4.19
C PHE A 13 1.24 -0.04 5.62
N ALA A 14 2.13 -0.72 6.35
CA ALA A 14 1.91 -1.09 7.75
C ALA A 14 1.61 0.12 8.64
N LYS A 15 2.32 1.25 8.46
CA LYS A 15 2.05 2.49 9.19
C LYS A 15 0.63 3.01 8.95
N TRP A 16 0.12 2.90 7.72
CA TRP A 16 -1.25 3.30 7.39
C TRP A 16 -2.29 2.32 7.92
N ILE A 17 -2.04 1.01 7.80
CA ILE A 17 -2.93 -0.04 8.30
C ILE A 17 -3.10 0.06 9.82
N ALA A 18 -2.03 0.40 10.55
CA ALA A 18 -2.07 0.60 12.00
C ALA A 18 -2.68 1.96 12.43
N SER A 19 -3.04 2.84 11.49
CA SER A 19 -3.59 4.16 11.80
C SER A 19 -5.05 4.06 12.25
N LYS A 20 -5.47 4.91 13.20
CA LYS A 20 -6.88 5.04 13.62
C LYS A 20 -7.83 5.42 12.47
N LYS A 21 -7.28 5.97 11.37
CA LYS A 21 -8.05 6.35 10.18
C LYS A 21 -8.20 5.20 9.18
N TRP A 22 -7.57 4.04 9.41
CA TRP A 22 -7.47 2.98 8.41
C TRP A 22 -8.83 2.47 7.93
N ASP A 23 -9.76 2.21 8.84
CA ASP A 23 -11.08 1.68 8.48
C ASP A 23 -11.83 2.65 7.55
N ALA A 24 -11.81 3.96 7.87
CA ALA A 24 -12.42 4.97 7.01
C ALA A 24 -11.66 5.20 5.68
N ILE A 25 -10.36 4.89 5.64
CA ILE A 25 -9.56 4.94 4.42
C ILE A 25 -9.91 3.77 3.51
N VAL A 26 -9.95 2.55 4.05
CA VAL A 26 -10.13 1.33 3.25
C VAL A 26 -11.52 1.28 2.60
N GLU A 27 -12.55 1.81 3.27
CA GLU A 27 -13.90 1.96 2.69
C GLU A 27 -13.95 2.87 1.44
N ARG A 28 -12.97 3.76 1.27
CA ARG A 28 -12.91 4.73 0.16
C ARG A 28 -11.82 4.40 -0.87
N LEU A 29 -10.99 3.40 -0.60
CA LEU A 29 -10.00 2.92 -1.55
C LEU A 29 -10.67 2.11 -2.65
N SER A 30 -10.10 2.15 -3.85
CA SER A 30 -10.53 1.24 -4.91
C SER A 30 -10.15 -0.20 -4.57
N ASP A 31 -10.94 -1.17 -5.04
CA ASP A 31 -10.63 -2.60 -4.92
C ASP A 31 -9.24 -2.93 -5.46
N THR A 32 -8.83 -2.25 -6.53
CA THR A 32 -7.49 -2.41 -7.12
C THR A 32 -6.40 -1.97 -6.15
N SER A 33 -6.59 -0.84 -5.47
CA SER A 33 -5.65 -0.34 -4.45
C SER A 33 -5.57 -1.30 -3.26
N ILE A 34 -6.71 -1.80 -2.78
CA ILE A 34 -6.75 -2.78 -1.69
C ILE A 34 -6.01 -4.06 -2.09
N ASN A 35 -6.27 -4.59 -3.30
CA ASN A 35 -5.58 -5.76 -3.82
C ASN A 35 -4.05 -5.56 -3.90
N ILE A 36 -3.59 -4.38 -4.35
CA ILE A 36 -2.16 -4.06 -4.37
C ILE A 36 -1.57 -4.09 -2.95
N ILE A 37 -2.22 -3.46 -1.98
CA ILE A 37 -1.77 -3.45 -0.57
C ILE A 37 -1.70 -4.89 -0.04
N THR A 38 -2.76 -5.68 -0.22
CA THR A 38 -2.79 -7.08 0.22
C THR A 38 -1.68 -7.91 -0.39
N ARG A 39 -1.41 -7.77 -1.69
CA ARG A 39 -0.33 -8.49 -2.36
C ARG A 39 1.04 -8.09 -1.82
N VAL A 40 1.30 -6.79 -1.66
CA VAL A 40 2.56 -6.28 -1.12
C VAL A 40 2.76 -6.72 0.33
N MET A 41 1.73 -6.67 1.16
CA MET A 41 1.80 -7.08 2.57
C MET A 41 2.02 -8.58 2.75
N ASN A 42 1.56 -9.41 1.81
CA ASN A 42 1.76 -10.86 1.83
C ASN A 42 3.05 -11.33 1.12
N ALA A 43 3.73 -10.45 0.40
CA ALA A 43 4.98 -10.78 -0.29
C ALA A 43 6.09 -11.09 0.72
N LYS A 44 6.82 -12.18 0.51
CA LYS A 44 7.98 -12.59 1.34
C LYS A 44 9.30 -12.17 0.70
N LYS A 45 9.32 -12.07 -0.63
CA LYS A 45 10.45 -11.60 -1.45
C LYS A 45 9.94 -10.78 -2.63
N ASP A 46 10.78 -9.91 -3.17
CA ASP A 46 10.39 -8.97 -4.22
C ASP A 46 9.81 -9.64 -5.48
N GLY A 47 10.26 -10.86 -5.78
CA GLY A 47 9.74 -11.66 -6.90
C GLY A 47 8.31 -12.20 -6.72
N ASP A 48 7.72 -12.08 -5.53
CA ASP A 48 6.32 -12.50 -5.29
C ASP A 48 5.32 -11.50 -5.88
N CYS A 49 5.77 -10.27 -6.16
CA CYS A 49 5.00 -9.26 -6.88
C CYS A 49 5.68 -8.91 -8.21
N ASN A 50 4.87 -8.69 -9.24
CA ASN A 50 5.40 -8.24 -10.53
C ASN A 50 5.74 -6.74 -10.48
N TRP A 51 6.58 -6.29 -11.42
CA TRP A 51 7.03 -4.89 -11.52
C TRP A 51 5.87 -3.89 -11.60
N LEU A 52 4.71 -4.29 -12.13
CA LEU A 52 3.54 -3.44 -12.25
C LEU A 52 2.92 -3.16 -10.87
N VAL A 53 2.89 -4.15 -9.97
CA VAL A 53 2.44 -3.95 -8.58
C VAL A 53 3.33 -2.90 -7.90
N TRP A 54 4.64 -3.08 -8.00
CA TRP A 54 5.64 -2.18 -7.44
C TRP A 54 5.49 -0.74 -7.95
N ARG A 55 5.36 -0.58 -9.27
CA ARG A 55 5.13 0.73 -9.92
C ARG A 55 3.86 1.43 -9.42
N GLN A 56 2.83 0.69 -9.01
CA GLN A 56 1.58 1.27 -8.53
C GLN A 56 1.59 1.61 -7.03
N CYS A 57 2.57 1.12 -6.26
CA CYS A 57 2.60 1.34 -4.81
C CYS A 57 2.60 2.82 -4.43
N ASP A 58 3.36 3.67 -5.12
CA ASP A 58 3.39 5.11 -4.87
C ASP A 58 2.02 5.77 -5.11
N ASN A 59 1.33 5.40 -6.20
CA ASN A 59 -0.03 5.88 -6.49
C ASN A 59 -1.03 5.47 -5.40
N VAL A 60 -0.88 4.25 -4.88
CA VAL A 60 -1.71 3.77 -3.77
C VAL A 60 -1.40 4.56 -2.49
N LEU A 61 -0.13 4.79 -2.16
CA LEU A 61 0.25 5.59 -1.00
C LEU A 61 -0.27 7.03 -1.09
N ASP A 62 -0.25 7.63 -2.26
CA ASP A 62 -0.78 8.98 -2.47
C ASP A 62 -2.31 9.01 -2.40
N SER A 63 -2.98 7.96 -2.89
CA SER A 63 -4.43 7.80 -2.70
C SER A 63 -4.80 7.70 -1.22
N ILE A 64 -4.04 6.91 -0.44
CA ILE A 64 -4.22 6.81 1.02
C ILE A 64 -4.05 8.18 1.68
N LYS A 65 -2.95 8.91 1.39
CA LYS A 65 -2.69 10.24 1.96
C LYS A 65 -3.83 11.22 1.64
N ARG A 66 -4.28 11.23 0.39
CA ARG A 66 -5.38 12.09 -0.07
C ARG A 66 -6.66 11.79 0.70
N ILE A 67 -7.06 10.53 0.80
CA ILE A 67 -8.25 10.13 1.55
C ILE A 67 -8.10 10.49 3.04
N ALA A 68 -6.95 10.19 3.64
CA ALA A 68 -6.67 10.49 5.04
C ALA A 68 -6.76 11.99 5.37
N SER A 69 -6.38 12.85 4.42
CA SER A 69 -6.50 14.31 4.56
C SER A 69 -7.94 14.82 4.56
N GLN A 70 -8.87 14.03 4.00
CA GLN A 70 -10.30 14.36 3.94
C GLN A 70 -11.09 13.80 5.13
N ILE A 71 -10.47 12.94 5.94
CA ILE A 71 -11.07 12.39 7.16
C ILE A 71 -10.70 13.32 8.31
N LYS A 72 -11.71 13.99 8.89
CA LYS A 72 -11.58 14.89 10.04
C LYS A 72 -10.96 14.18 11.24
#